data_AF-A0A1F4VIY9-F1
#
_entry.id   AF-A0A1F4VIY9-F1
#
_cell.length_a   1.000
_cell.length_b   1.000
_cell.length_c   1.000
_cell.angle_alpha   90.00
_cell.angle_beta   90.00
_cell.angle_gamma   90.00
#
_symmetry.space_group_name_H-M   'P 1'
#
loop_
_entity.id
_entity.type
_entity.pdbx_description
1 polymer ?
#
loop_
_entity_poly.entity_id
_entity_poly.type
_entity_poly.pdbx_seq_one_letter_code
_entity_poly.pdbx_strand_id
1 'polypeptide(L)' 'MMGYGWNGFNTFGWVFMIFFWLLLVLGVIALIRYLSKSGPSKEGQTPLDILKARYARGEINQKEFEEMKKDLT' A
#
# COMPACT_ATOMS: atom_id res chain seq x y z
N MET A 1 -32.41 -33.95 -33.20
CA MET A 1 -33.12 -33.92 -31.91
C MET A 1 -32.29 -33.10 -30.93
N MET A 2 -32.97 -32.31 -30.10
CA MET A 2 -32.48 -31.12 -29.40
C MET A 2 -31.18 -31.33 -28.59
N GLY A 3 -30.20 -30.47 -28.85
CA GLY A 3 -29.00 -30.33 -28.04
C GLY A 3 -29.26 -29.40 -26.84
N TYR A 4 -29.36 -29.97 -25.65
CA TYR A 4 -29.36 -29.26 -24.38
C TYR A 4 -28.79 -30.18 -23.31
N GLY A 5 -27.45 -30.22 -23.18
CA GLY A 5 -26.84 -31.15 -22.24
C GLY A 5 -25.39 -30.89 -21.86
N TRP A 6 -24.86 -29.67 -22.09
CA TRP A 6 -23.48 -29.36 -21.67
C TRP A 6 -23.20 -27.86 -21.43
N ASN A 7 -24.21 -27.03 -21.13
CA ASN A 7 -23.99 -25.60 -20.87
C ASN A 7 -23.91 -25.24 -19.38
N GLY A 8 -24.25 -26.16 -18.46
CA GLY A 8 -24.19 -25.90 -17.01
C GLY A 8 -22.78 -25.95 -16.42
N PHE A 9 -21.96 -26.90 -16.88
CA PHE A 9 -20.58 -27.07 -16.40
C PHE A 9 -19.62 -25.98 -16.90
N ASN A 10 -19.85 -25.45 -18.09
CA ASN A 10 -19.02 -24.38 -18.66
C ASN A 10 -19.19 -23.05 -17.90
N THR A 11 -20.41 -22.73 -17.46
CA THR A 11 -20.68 -21.50 -16.70
C THR A 11 -20.01 -21.53 -15.33
N PHE A 12 -20.06 -22.68 -14.64
CA PHE A 12 -19.39 -22.84 -13.35
C PHE A 12 -17.86 -22.73 -13.46
N GLY A 13 -17.27 -23.29 -14.52
CA GLY A 13 -15.84 -23.14 -14.80
C GLY A 13 -15.43 -21.69 -15.07
N TRP A 14 -16.21 -20.95 -15.86
CA TRP A 14 -15.93 -19.55 -16.18
C TRP A 14 -16.06 -18.62 -14.97
N VAL A 15 -17.09 -18.84 -14.14
CA VAL A 15 -17.28 -18.09 -12.89
C VAL A 15 -16.13 -18.36 -11.91
N PHE A 16 -15.72 -19.63 -11.75
CA PHE A 16 -14.59 -19.99 -10.90
C PHE A 16 -13.28 -19.36 -11.38
N MET A 17 -13.07 -19.31 -12.70
CA MET A 17 -11.89 -18.68 -13.29
C MET A 17 -11.84 -17.18 -12.97
N ILE A 18 -12.94 -16.45 -13.14
CA ILE A 18 -13.02 -15.02 -12.78
C ILE A 18 -12.82 -14.83 -11.27
N PHE A 19 -13.46 -15.67 -10.46
CA PHE A 19 -13.32 -15.61 -9.00
C PHE A 19 -11.88 -15.85 -8.55
N PHE A 20 -11.17 -16.79 -9.17
CA PHE A 20 -9.76 -17.05 -8.92
C PHE A 20 -8.89 -15.82 -9.25
N TRP A 21 -9.11 -15.20 -10.41
CA TRP A 21 -8.41 -13.95 -10.77
C TRP A 21 -8.71 -12.81 -9.79
N LEU A 22 -9.96 -12.67 -9.36
CA LEU A 22 -10.36 -11.68 -8.37
C LEU A 22 -9.63 -11.91 -7.04
N LEU A 23 -9.59 -13.15 -6.55
CA LEU A 23 -8.86 -13.52 -5.34
C LEU A 23 -7.36 -13.26 -5.46
N LEU A 24 -6.77 -13.56 -6.61
CA LEU A 24 -5.36 -13.32 -6.89
C LEU A 24 -5.05 -11.82 -6.80
N VAL A 25 -5.86 -10.98 -7.45
CA VAL A 25 -5.70 -9.52 -7.40
C VAL A 25 -5.88 -8.99 -5.97
N LEU A 26 -6.90 -9.44 -5.25
CA LEU A 26 -7.10 -9.08 -3.85
C LEU A 26 -5.93 -9.51 -2.97
N GLY A 27 -5.37 -10.70 -3.19
CA GLY A 27 -4.19 -11.21 -2.50
C GLY A 27 -2.96 -10.34 -2.73
N VAL A 28 -2.70 -9.95 -3.98
CA VAL A 28 -1.60 -9.04 -4.33
C VAL A 28 -1.80 -7.66 -3.69
N ILE A 29 -3.01 -7.09 -3.77
CA ILE A 29 -3.32 -5.79 -3.14
C ILE A 29 -3.16 -5.87 -1.62
N ALA A 30 -3.64 -6.94 -0.98
CA ALA A 30 -3.51 -7.16 0.45
C ALA A 30 -2.04 -7.32 0.86
N LEU A 31 -1.24 -8.04 0.08
CA LEU A 31 0.19 -8.22 0.32
C LEU A 31 0.94 -6.88 0.19
N ILE A 32 0.68 -6.11 -0.86
CA ILE A 32 1.24 -4.77 -1.03
C ILE A 32 0.79 -3.85 0.11
N ARG A 33 -0.49 -3.88 0.49
CA ARG A 33 -1.01 -3.07 1.60
C ARG A 33 -0.40 -3.49 2.92
N TYR A 34 -0.16 -4.77 3.16
CA TYR A 34 0.49 -5.28 4.36
C TYR A 34 1.96 -4.83 4.42
N LEU A 35 2.72 -5.05 3.33
CA LEU A 35 4.11 -4.60 3.19
C LEU A 35 4.22 -3.07 3.28
N SER A 36 3.29 -2.34 2.68
CA SER A 36 3.26 -0.87 2.71
C SER A 36 2.76 -0.32 4.05
N LYS A 37 2.05 -1.11 4.86
CA LYS A 37 1.71 -0.78 6.25
C LYS A 37 2.87 -1.07 7.20
N SER A 38 3.82 -1.92 6.79
CA SER A 38 5.11 -2.16 7.47
C SER A 38 6.21 -1.19 7.04
N GLY A 39 6.07 -0.51 5.90
CA GLY A 39 6.82 0.72 5.65
C GLY A 39 6.31 1.82 6.60
N PRO A 40 7.18 2.72 7.11
CA PRO A 40 6.75 3.78 8.00
C PRO A 40 5.58 4.50 7.33
N SER A 41 4.42 4.40 7.97
CA SER A 41 3.19 5.04 7.58
C SER A 41 3.53 6.48 7.19
N LYS A 42 3.38 6.82 5.91
CA LYS A 42 3.44 8.23 5.44
C LYS A 42 2.40 9.13 6.10
N GLU A 43 1.59 8.57 6.99
CA GLU A 43 0.67 9.22 7.92
C GLU A 43 1.39 9.89 9.10
N GLY A 44 2.68 9.62 9.30
CA GLY A 44 3.48 10.12 10.42
C GLY A 44 4.73 10.89 10.01
N GLN A 45 4.75 11.59 8.87
CA GLN A 45 5.76 12.65 8.66
C GLN A 45 5.43 13.79 9.62
N THR A 46 5.73 13.56 10.90
CA THR A 46 5.82 14.62 11.89
C THR A 46 6.79 15.65 11.32
N PRO A 47 6.55 16.95 11.52
CA PRO A 47 7.44 18.01 11.04
C PRO A 47 8.91 17.75 11.38
N LEU A 48 9.18 17.02 12.47
CA LEU A 48 10.50 16.55 12.90
C LEU A 48 11.20 15.60 11.91
N ASP A 49 10.48 14.71 11.21
CA ASP A 49 11.10 13.80 10.23
C ASP A 49 11.46 14.52 8.93
N ILE A 50 10.66 15.52 8.53
CA ILE A 50 11.00 16.42 7.42
C ILE A 50 12.26 17.23 7.79
N LEU A 51 12.32 17.71 9.03
CA LEU A 51 13.48 18.42 9.56
C LEU A 51 14.75 17.56 9.56
N LYS A 52 14.64 16.31 10.01
CA LYS A 52 15.76 15.37 10.05
C LYS A 52 16.26 15.02 8.65
N ALA A 53 15.35 14.87 7.69
CA ALA A 53 15.71 14.63 6.29
C ALA A 53 16.45 15.81 5.66
N ARG A 54 16.08 17.06 5.99
CA ARG A 54 16.78 18.27 5.49
C ARG A 54 18.12 18.51 6.19
N TYR A 55 18.23 18.18 7.49
CA TYR A 55 19.51 18.18 8.20
C TYR A 55 20.48 17.16 7.61
N ALA A 56 20.01 15.94 7.29
CA ALA A 56 20.83 14.92 6.64
C ALA A 56 21.25 15.30 5.21
N ARG A 57 20.48 16.14 4.52
CA ARG A 57 20.84 16.75 3.23
C ARG A 57 21.82 17.91 3.37
N GLY A 58 22.07 18.40 4.59
CA GLY A 58 22.89 19.57 4.85
C GLY A 58 22.23 20.90 4.48
N GLU A 59 20.92 20.91 4.24
CA GLU A 59 20.14 22.11 3.88
C GLU A 59 19.87 23.02 5.09
N ILE A 60 19.97 22.48 6.31
CA ILE A 60 19.78 23.22 7.57
C ILE A 60 20.89 22.86 8.54
N ASN A 61 21.32 23.85 9.32
CA ASN A 61 22.38 23.70 10.30
C ASN A 61 21.84 23.12 11.62
N GLN A 62 22.72 22.54 12.46
CA GLN A 62 22.37 21.97 13.75
C GLN A 62 21.63 22.97 14.66
N LYS A 63 22.00 24.26 14.60
CA LYS A 63 21.34 25.33 15.35
C LYS A 63 19.87 25.51 14.97
N GLU A 64 19.58 25.54 13.67
CA GLU A 64 18.20 25.69 13.15
C GLU A 64 17.36 24.45 13.45
N PHE A 65 17.98 23.26 13.42
CA PHE A 65 17.33 22.02 13.82
C PHE A 65 16.92 22.03 15.30
N GLU A 66 17.77 22.55 16.20
CA GLU A 66 17.45 22.63 17.63
C GLU A 66 16.36 23.66 17.95
N GLU A 67 16.34 24.80 17.28
CA GLU A 67 15.29 25.82 17.43
C GLU A 67 13.92 25.28 17.01
N MET A 68 13.83 24.72 15.81
CA MET A 68 12.56 24.17 15.30
C MET A 68 12.09 22.95 16.10
N LYS A 69 13.00 22.16 16.69
CA LYS A 69 12.65 21.06 17.58
C LYS A 69 12.03 21.56 18.90
N LYS A 70 12.52 22.69 19.43
CA LYS A 70 11.97 23.32 20.64
C LYS A 70 10.60 23.93 20.39
N ASP A 71 10.36 24.51 19.23
CA ASP A 71 9.06 25.10 18.87
C ASP A 71 7.95 24.06 18.65
N LEU A 72 8.32 22.81 18.34
CA LEU A 72 7.38 21.70 18.10
C LEU A 72 7.06 20.86 19.34
N THR A 73 7.64 21.18 20.51
CA THR A 73 7.43 20.49 21.80
C THR A 73 6.64 21.36 22.75
#